data_AF-A0AAD7B2D8-F1
#
_entry.id   AF-A0AAD7B2D8-F1
#
_cell.length_a   1.000
_cell.length_b   1.000
_cell.length_c   1.000
_cell.angle_alpha   90.00
_cell.angle_beta   90.00
_cell.angle_gamma   90.00
#
_symmetry.space_group_name_H-M   'P 1'
#
loop_
_entity.id
_entity.type
_entity.pdbx_description
1 polymer ?
#
loop_
_entity_poly.entity_id
_entity_poly.type
_entity_poly.pdbx_seq_one_letter_code
_entity_poly.pdbx_strand_id
1 'polypeptide(L)'
;MTVFLDFRLKQIADYRCIDKWPDAETFERLLQRAEGLFIWITTVCDYIASRISPDQELEQLLDDTRHGQLPPEEKIDSLYAAIMAKCDWDDIHFTSGYATSMGLLVVQQTPLTIDSLGRLCPTKHTVQQILLPVGSLVTGLMDAEQPAQILHGSYRDYLIGRAREPQRIVPEVHHQLLALYCMEFAGAALGLSRMAECEYSENWNPDGAPPPTVPEFLEEIHWYAVNFWMVHLTEILHWDASMTGTVTNFLTNKLTHWIEFMVSKLTYQSLIPLHKWTQVSVIPSKSPRSAHQSFTRLLPLDLSRHPVSGSHR
;
A
#
# COMPACT_ATOMS: atom_id res chain seq x y z
N MET A 1 -26.70 3.18 14.41
CA MET A 1 -26.34 1.86 13.88
C MET A 1 -27.52 1.18 13.19
N THR A 2 -28.62 0.90 13.88
CA THR A 2 -29.84 0.27 13.33
C THR A 2 -30.37 0.94 12.07
N VAL A 3 -30.51 2.28 12.09
CA VAL A 3 -30.98 3.05 10.91
C VAL A 3 -30.05 2.89 9.71
N PHE A 4 -28.74 2.89 9.93
CA PHE A 4 -27.76 2.68 8.86
C PHE A 4 -27.85 1.26 8.28
N LEU A 5 -27.93 0.25 9.16
CA LEU A 5 -28.03 -1.14 8.74
C LEU A 5 -29.31 -1.39 7.93
N ASP A 6 -30.46 -0.94 8.44
CA ASP A 6 -31.76 -1.04 7.75
C ASP A 6 -31.70 -0.38 6.36
N PHE A 7 -31.14 0.83 6.29
CA PHE A 7 -30.96 1.54 5.04
C PHE A 7 -30.06 0.77 4.04
N ARG A 8 -28.91 0.27 4.49
CA ARG A 8 -27.97 -0.47 3.64
C ARG A 8 -28.55 -1.79 3.16
N LEU A 9 -29.24 -2.54 4.01
CA LEU A 9 -29.87 -3.81 3.63
C LEU A 9 -30.99 -3.60 2.63
N LYS A 10 -31.81 -2.55 2.78
CA LYS A 10 -32.83 -2.16 1.79
C LYS A 10 -32.20 -1.82 0.45
N GLN A 11 -31.12 -1.04 0.42
CA GLN A 11 -30.40 -0.76 -0.82
C GLN A 11 -29.91 -2.04 -1.51
N ILE A 12 -29.38 -2.99 -0.74
CA ILE A 12 -28.91 -4.27 -1.27
C ILE A 12 -30.10 -5.08 -1.79
N ALA A 13 -31.20 -5.16 -1.04
CA ALA A 13 -32.42 -5.85 -1.46
C ALA A 13 -32.97 -5.29 -2.77
N ASP A 14 -33.06 -3.96 -2.88
CA ASP A 14 -33.56 -3.26 -4.06
C ASP A 14 -32.64 -3.49 -5.27
N TYR A 15 -31.32 -3.31 -5.09
CA TYR A 15 -30.34 -3.50 -6.16
C TYR A 15 -30.25 -4.94 -6.65
N ARG A 16 -30.43 -5.91 -5.73
CA ARG A 16 -30.35 -7.35 -6.02
C ARG A 16 -31.71 -7.99 -6.30
N CYS A 17 -32.80 -7.20 -6.27
CA CYS A 17 -34.17 -7.64 -6.47
C CYS A 17 -34.58 -8.81 -5.55
N ILE A 18 -34.20 -8.75 -4.26
CA ILE A 18 -34.54 -9.76 -3.26
C ILE A 18 -35.79 -9.31 -2.49
N ASP A 19 -36.89 -10.03 -2.63
CA ASP A 19 -38.15 -9.68 -1.96
C ASP A 19 -38.09 -10.02 -0.46
N LYS A 20 -38.61 -9.12 0.38
CA LYS A 20 -38.75 -9.29 1.83
C LYS A 20 -37.47 -9.75 2.55
N TRP A 21 -36.33 -9.18 2.16
CA TRP A 21 -35.03 -9.53 2.73
C TRP A 21 -34.32 -8.34 3.41
N PRO A 22 -33.59 -8.59 4.51
CA PRO A 22 -33.67 -9.80 5.34
C PRO A 22 -34.99 -9.80 6.14
N ASP A 23 -35.36 -10.96 6.67
CA ASP A 23 -36.45 -11.01 7.64
C ASP A 23 -36.06 -10.37 8.99
N ALA A 24 -37.05 -10.16 9.85
CA ALA A 24 -36.83 -9.51 11.14
C ALA A 24 -35.91 -10.31 12.07
N GLU A 25 -35.88 -11.64 11.97
CA GLU A 25 -35.04 -12.50 12.80
C GLU A 25 -33.58 -12.37 12.39
N THR A 26 -33.28 -12.49 11.10
CA THR A 26 -31.94 -12.32 10.53
C THR A 26 -31.43 -10.90 10.78
N PHE A 27 -32.29 -9.88 10.70
CA PHE A 27 -31.93 -8.50 11.05
C PHE A 27 -31.50 -8.35 12.51
N GLU A 28 -32.28 -8.90 13.45
CA GLU A 28 -31.96 -8.86 14.88
C GLU A 28 -30.70 -9.66 15.22
N ARG A 29 -30.53 -10.86 14.62
CA ARG A 29 -29.30 -11.66 14.75
C ARG A 29 -28.08 -10.86 14.32
N LEU A 30 -28.18 -10.11 13.22
CA LEU A 30 -27.08 -9.31 12.71
C LEU A 30 -26.75 -8.10 13.62
N LEU A 31 -27.78 -7.41 14.14
CA LEU A 31 -27.59 -6.34 15.11
C LEU A 31 -26.93 -6.83 16.39
N GLN A 32 -27.42 -7.95 16.93
CA GLN A 32 -26.86 -8.57 18.12
C GLN A 32 -25.41 -8.98 17.87
N ARG A 33 -25.11 -9.57 16.72
CA ARG A 33 -23.76 -10.01 16.39
C ARG A 33 -22.78 -8.85 16.22
N ALA A 34 -23.23 -7.71 15.70
CA ALA A 34 -22.40 -6.53 15.58
C ALA A 34 -21.95 -5.96 16.94
N GLU A 35 -22.73 -6.10 18.01
CA GLU A 35 -22.45 -5.55 19.35
C GLU A 35 -21.98 -4.08 19.34
N GLY A 36 -22.51 -3.27 18.42
CA GLY A 36 -22.11 -1.85 18.28
C GLY A 36 -20.90 -1.59 17.37
N LEU A 37 -20.24 -2.62 16.85
CA LEU A 37 -19.08 -2.47 15.97
C LEU A 37 -19.52 -2.02 14.57
N PHE A 38 -19.48 -0.72 14.34
CA PHE A 38 -19.89 -0.13 13.08
C PHE A 38 -19.08 -0.67 11.89
N ILE A 39 -17.76 -0.83 12.05
CA ILE A 39 -16.89 -1.42 11.04
C ILE A 39 -17.31 -2.84 10.64
N TRP A 40 -17.79 -3.63 11.59
CA TRP A 40 -18.26 -4.97 11.32
C TRP A 40 -19.49 -4.91 10.42
N ILE A 41 -20.46 -4.05 10.74
CA ILE A 41 -21.66 -3.87 9.93
C ILE A 41 -21.35 -3.37 8.53
N THR A 42 -20.49 -2.35 8.39
CA THR A 42 -20.15 -1.81 7.07
C THR A 42 -19.48 -2.89 6.22
N THR A 43 -18.52 -3.62 6.79
CA THR A 43 -17.81 -4.70 6.12
C THR A 43 -18.75 -5.83 5.69
N VAL A 44 -19.70 -6.21 6.55
CA VAL A 44 -20.71 -7.22 6.20
C VAL A 44 -21.63 -6.74 5.09
N CYS A 45 -22.10 -5.50 5.14
CA CYS A 45 -22.95 -4.93 4.09
C CYS A 45 -22.21 -4.87 2.75
N ASP A 46 -20.94 -4.44 2.75
CA ASP A 46 -20.11 -4.37 1.54
C ASP A 46 -19.81 -5.79 1.01
N TYR A 47 -19.55 -6.75 1.91
CA TYR A 47 -19.34 -8.15 1.56
C TYR A 47 -20.57 -8.77 0.91
N ILE A 48 -21.74 -8.73 1.56
CA ILE A 48 -22.95 -9.37 1.01
C ILE A 48 -23.42 -8.69 -0.29
N ALA A 49 -23.24 -7.37 -0.42
CA ALA A 49 -23.55 -6.64 -1.64
C ALA A 49 -22.73 -7.12 -2.85
N SER A 50 -21.51 -7.63 -2.62
CA SER A 50 -20.63 -8.11 -3.69
C SER A 50 -20.85 -9.57 -4.06
N ARG A 51 -21.74 -10.31 -3.37
CA ARG A 51 -21.92 -11.76 -3.56
C ARG A 51 -23.07 -12.08 -4.49
N ILE A 52 -22.97 -13.25 -5.12
CA ILE A 52 -24.00 -13.77 -6.03
C ILE A 52 -25.31 -14.00 -5.25
N SER A 53 -25.23 -14.63 -4.08
CA SER A 53 -26.35 -14.95 -3.20
C SER A 53 -26.19 -14.24 -1.83
N PRO A 54 -26.61 -12.96 -1.69
CA PRO A 54 -26.44 -12.20 -0.45
C PRO A 54 -27.12 -12.83 0.77
N ASP A 55 -28.25 -13.49 0.56
CA ASP A 55 -29.01 -14.22 1.57
C ASP A 55 -28.26 -15.41 2.14
N GLN A 56 -27.73 -16.28 1.27
CA GLN A 56 -26.97 -17.46 1.68
C GLN A 56 -25.66 -17.10 2.37
N GLU A 57 -24.98 -16.07 1.86
CA GLU A 57 -23.72 -15.58 2.45
C GLU A 57 -23.95 -14.92 3.80
N LEU A 58 -25.07 -14.22 3.97
CA LEU A 58 -25.46 -13.65 5.26
C LEU A 58 -25.71 -14.75 6.30
N GLU A 59 -26.50 -15.77 5.95
CA GLU A 59 -26.79 -16.88 6.87
C GLU A 59 -25.51 -17.64 7.24
N GLN A 60 -24.64 -17.94 6.28
CA GLN A 60 -23.34 -18.58 6.57
C GLN A 60 -22.48 -17.77 7.53
N LEU A 61 -22.48 -16.44 7.39
CA LEU A 61 -21.73 -15.56 8.29
C LEU A 61 -22.32 -15.53 9.71
N LEU A 62 -23.64 -15.58 9.83
CA LEU A 62 -24.35 -15.60 11.11
C LEU A 62 -24.28 -16.96 11.81
N ASP A 63 -24.26 -18.06 11.05
CA ASP A 63 -24.21 -19.44 11.53
C ASP A 63 -22.83 -19.85 12.04
N ASP A 64 -21.78 -19.10 11.72
CA ASP A 64 -20.47 -19.32 12.31
C ASP A 64 -20.54 -19.14 13.84
N THR A 65 -20.52 -20.24 14.58
CA THR A 65 -20.74 -20.28 16.03
C THR A 65 -19.54 -19.81 16.85
N ARG A 66 -18.41 -19.49 16.21
CA ARG A 66 -17.15 -19.10 16.86
C ARG A 66 -17.14 -17.71 17.50
N HIS A 67 -18.25 -16.96 17.48
CA HIS A 67 -18.26 -15.51 17.68
C HIS A 67 -19.04 -14.99 18.90
N GLY A 68 -19.40 -15.86 19.85
CA GLY A 68 -19.93 -15.40 21.14
C GLY A 68 -18.88 -14.59 21.92
N GLN A 69 -19.28 -13.53 22.64
CA GLN A 69 -18.47 -12.67 23.54
C GLN A 69 -16.95 -12.61 23.25
N LEU A 70 -16.57 -12.40 21.98
CA LEU A 70 -15.19 -12.12 21.62
C LEU A 70 -14.88 -10.66 21.91
N PRO A 71 -13.63 -10.33 22.28
CA PRO A 71 -13.18 -8.95 22.27
C PRO A 71 -13.46 -8.28 20.90
N PRO A 72 -13.71 -6.96 20.86
CA PRO A 72 -13.98 -6.24 19.62
C PRO A 72 -13.02 -6.50 18.46
N GLU A 73 -11.72 -6.60 18.76
CA GLU A 73 -10.67 -6.87 17.78
C GLU A 73 -10.75 -8.29 17.21
N GLU A 74 -10.91 -9.29 18.07
CA GLU A 74 -11.05 -10.69 17.63
C GLU A 74 -12.32 -10.91 16.80
N LYS A 75 -13.40 -10.17 17.09
CA LYS A 75 -14.65 -10.22 16.32
C LYS A 75 -14.52 -9.63 14.92
N ILE A 76 -13.72 -8.57 14.74
CA ILE A 76 -13.49 -8.02 13.40
C ILE A 76 -12.47 -8.87 12.64
N ASP A 77 -11.45 -9.38 13.32
CA ASP A 77 -10.47 -10.31 12.76
C ASP A 77 -11.12 -11.61 12.26
N SER A 78 -12.10 -12.13 12.99
CA SER A 78 -12.84 -13.31 12.57
C SER A 78 -13.71 -13.05 11.34
N LEU A 79 -14.25 -11.84 11.18
CA LEU A 79 -14.93 -11.43 9.95
C LEU A 79 -13.95 -11.37 8.77
N TYR A 80 -12.77 -10.76 8.94
CA TYR A 80 -11.74 -10.75 7.90
C TYR A 80 -11.33 -12.17 7.51
N ALA A 81 -11.10 -13.04 8.50
CA ALA A 81 -10.78 -14.44 8.28
C ALA A 81 -11.88 -15.19 7.51
N ALA A 82 -13.16 -14.94 7.83
CA ALA A 82 -14.29 -15.55 7.13
C ALA A 82 -14.36 -15.11 5.66
N ILE A 83 -14.14 -13.82 5.37
CA ILE A 83 -14.12 -13.29 4.00
C ILE A 83 -12.96 -13.90 3.21
N MET A 84 -11.76 -13.92 3.77
CA MET A 84 -10.60 -14.47 3.08
C MET A 84 -10.65 -15.99 2.93
N ALA A 85 -11.34 -16.72 3.81
CA ALA A 85 -11.50 -18.17 3.70
C ALA A 85 -12.25 -18.60 2.42
N LYS A 86 -12.94 -17.68 1.75
CA LYS A 86 -13.61 -17.91 0.46
C LYS A 86 -12.69 -17.76 -0.75
N CYS A 87 -11.44 -17.32 -0.56
CA CYS A 87 -10.48 -17.16 -1.63
C CYS A 87 -9.84 -18.50 -2.03
N ASP A 88 -9.36 -18.58 -3.28
CA ASP A 88 -8.78 -19.79 -3.85
C ASP A 88 -7.30 -19.95 -3.46
N TRP A 89 -7.05 -20.23 -2.17
CA TRP A 89 -5.69 -20.38 -1.64
C TRP A 89 -4.93 -21.61 -2.18
N ASP A 90 -5.64 -22.56 -2.81
CA ASP A 90 -5.04 -23.73 -3.44
C ASP A 90 -4.46 -23.39 -4.84
N ASP A 91 -4.91 -22.30 -5.47
CA ASP A 91 -4.30 -21.78 -6.70
C ASP A 91 -3.03 -20.97 -6.37
N ILE A 92 -1.88 -21.49 -6.83
CA ILE A 92 -0.57 -20.84 -6.67
C ILE A 92 -0.52 -19.45 -7.34
N HIS A 93 -1.24 -19.25 -8.45
CA HIS A 93 -1.30 -17.97 -9.13
C HIS A 93 -2.12 -16.95 -8.34
N PHE A 94 -3.21 -17.39 -7.71
CA PHE A 94 -3.97 -16.55 -6.79
C PHE A 94 -3.11 -16.19 -5.57
N THR A 95 -2.53 -17.18 -4.89
CA THR A 95 -1.77 -16.96 -3.66
C THR A 95 -0.56 -16.04 -3.87
N SER A 96 0.22 -16.26 -4.93
CA SER A 96 1.35 -15.40 -5.27
C SER A 96 0.90 -13.99 -5.72
N GLY A 97 -0.18 -13.92 -6.50
CA GLY A 97 -0.76 -12.66 -6.93
C GLY A 97 -1.30 -11.84 -5.76
N TYR A 98 -1.98 -12.47 -4.81
CA TYR A 98 -2.51 -11.88 -3.59
C TYR A 98 -1.39 -11.33 -2.74
N ALA A 99 -0.37 -12.15 -2.43
CA ALA A 99 0.75 -11.73 -1.60
C ALA A 99 1.39 -10.46 -2.16
N THR A 100 1.61 -10.41 -3.48
CA THR A 100 2.16 -9.23 -4.15
C THR A 100 1.19 -8.04 -4.09
N SER A 101 -0.04 -8.22 -4.56
CA SER A 101 -1.02 -7.12 -4.71
C SER A 101 -1.43 -6.52 -3.38
N MET A 102 -1.81 -7.36 -2.41
CA MET A 102 -2.16 -6.92 -1.06
C MET A 102 -0.94 -6.37 -0.33
N GLY A 103 0.23 -6.97 -0.56
CA GLY A 103 1.51 -6.45 -0.08
C GLY A 103 1.75 -5.00 -0.48
N LEU A 104 1.60 -4.69 -1.77
CA LEU A 104 1.70 -3.31 -2.27
C LEU A 104 0.70 -2.37 -1.60
N LEU A 105 -0.57 -2.80 -1.43
CA LEU A 105 -1.57 -2.00 -0.73
C LEU A 105 -1.22 -1.72 0.73
N VAL A 106 -0.53 -2.64 1.40
CA VAL A 106 -0.10 -2.50 2.80
C VAL A 106 1.05 -1.49 2.96
N VAL A 107 1.97 -1.43 1.99
CA VAL A 107 3.21 -0.65 2.10
C VAL A 107 3.24 0.65 1.29
N GLN A 108 2.28 0.85 0.36
CA GLN A 108 2.19 2.07 -0.43
C GLN A 108 2.07 3.31 0.47
N GLN A 109 2.78 4.38 0.12
CA GLN A 109 2.80 5.63 0.89
C GLN A 109 1.63 6.54 0.54
N THR A 110 1.27 6.54 -0.74
CA THR A 110 0.06 7.19 -1.26
C THR A 110 -0.70 6.15 -2.06
N PRO A 111 -2.04 6.09 -1.95
CA PRO A 111 -2.86 5.16 -2.72
C PRO A 111 -2.62 5.29 -4.23
N LEU A 112 -2.37 4.17 -4.91
CA LEU A 112 -2.19 4.09 -6.36
C LEU A 112 -3.42 3.50 -7.05
N THR A 113 -3.69 3.90 -8.29
CA THR A 113 -4.70 3.22 -9.13
C THR A 113 -4.35 1.75 -9.38
N ILE A 114 -5.37 0.95 -9.71
CA ILE A 114 -5.17 -0.46 -10.08
C ILE A 114 -4.27 -0.64 -11.31
N ASP A 115 -4.22 0.35 -12.21
CA ASP A 115 -3.30 0.35 -13.36
C ASP A 115 -1.84 0.51 -12.91
N SER A 116 -1.57 1.54 -12.10
CA SER A 116 -0.24 1.77 -11.51
C SER A 116 0.24 0.58 -10.68
N LEU A 117 -0.63 -0.01 -9.86
CA LEU A 117 -0.33 -1.23 -9.11
C LEU A 117 -0.06 -2.41 -10.05
N GLY A 118 -0.83 -2.55 -11.13
CA GLY A 118 -0.63 -3.59 -12.15
C GLY A 118 0.76 -3.52 -12.79
N ARG A 119 1.33 -2.34 -12.95
CA ARG A 119 2.69 -2.14 -13.48
C ARG A 119 3.80 -2.49 -12.48
N LEU A 120 3.46 -2.57 -11.19
CA LEU A 120 4.35 -2.98 -10.10
C LEU A 120 4.20 -4.47 -9.73
N CYS A 121 3.18 -5.13 -10.27
CA CYS A 121 2.85 -6.53 -9.98
C CYS A 121 3.21 -7.43 -11.18
N PRO A 122 4.30 -8.22 -11.10
CA PRO A 122 4.60 -9.21 -12.12
C PRO A 122 3.69 -10.45 -11.95
N THR A 123 2.40 -10.32 -12.31
CA THR A 123 1.40 -11.37 -12.11
C THR A 123 0.69 -11.74 -13.42
N LYS A 124 0.31 -13.02 -13.55
CA LYS A 124 -0.46 -13.51 -14.71
C LYS A 124 -1.89 -12.95 -14.74
N HIS A 125 -2.48 -12.75 -13.56
CA HIS A 125 -3.79 -12.14 -13.38
C HIS A 125 -3.64 -10.66 -13.06
N THR A 126 -4.65 -9.87 -13.39
CA THR A 126 -4.67 -8.44 -13.04
C THR A 126 -4.82 -8.27 -11.53
N VAL A 127 -4.29 -7.17 -10.98
CA VAL A 127 -4.46 -6.79 -9.57
C VAL A 127 -5.94 -6.75 -9.17
N GLN A 128 -6.79 -6.24 -10.07
CA GLN A 128 -8.24 -6.24 -9.87
C GLN A 128 -8.81 -7.65 -9.69
N GLN A 129 -8.48 -8.59 -10.57
CA GLN A 129 -8.97 -9.98 -10.49
C GLN A 129 -8.54 -10.67 -9.18
N ILE A 130 -7.31 -10.40 -8.73
CA ILE A 130 -6.75 -10.96 -7.49
C ILE A 130 -7.45 -10.39 -6.25
N LEU A 131 -7.75 -9.09 -6.24
CA LEU A 131 -8.30 -8.41 -5.06
C LEU A 131 -9.83 -8.42 -5.00
N LEU A 132 -10.51 -8.68 -6.11
CA LEU A 132 -11.97 -8.72 -6.19
C LEU A 132 -12.62 -9.67 -5.16
N PRO A 133 -12.08 -10.88 -4.86
CA PRO A 133 -12.62 -11.75 -3.82
C PRO A 133 -12.66 -11.13 -2.42
N VAL A 134 -11.79 -10.15 -2.14
CA VAL A 134 -11.73 -9.37 -0.90
C VAL A 134 -12.17 -7.92 -1.10
N GLY A 135 -12.93 -7.64 -2.15
CA GLY A 135 -13.31 -6.27 -2.55
C GLY A 135 -14.17 -5.52 -1.53
N SER A 136 -14.75 -6.19 -0.54
CA SER A 136 -15.40 -5.52 0.60
C SER A 136 -14.41 -4.91 1.60
N LEU A 137 -13.12 -5.21 1.46
CA LEU A 137 -12.02 -4.76 2.32
C LEU A 137 -11.12 -3.74 1.62
N VAL A 138 -11.35 -3.48 0.34
CA VAL A 138 -10.48 -2.67 -0.54
C VAL A 138 -11.34 -1.77 -1.44
N THR A 139 -11.04 -0.47 -1.49
CA THR A 139 -11.71 0.47 -2.41
C THR A 139 -10.94 0.59 -3.72
N GLY A 140 -11.50 1.30 -4.71
CA GLY A 140 -10.79 1.61 -5.97
C GLY A 140 -10.65 0.42 -6.93
N LEU A 141 -11.30 -0.72 -6.66
CA LEU A 141 -11.24 -1.89 -7.54
C LEU A 141 -12.15 -1.79 -8.76
N MET A 142 -13.15 -0.91 -8.75
CA MET A 142 -14.20 -0.84 -9.79
C MET A 142 -14.10 0.40 -10.67
N ASP A 143 -13.33 1.39 -10.25
CA ASP A 143 -13.16 2.66 -10.94
C ASP A 143 -11.65 2.86 -11.16
N ALA A 144 -11.25 2.92 -12.43
CA ALA A 144 -9.85 3.03 -12.81
C ALA A 144 -9.19 4.34 -12.35
N GLU A 145 -10.00 5.40 -12.15
CA GLU A 145 -9.52 6.70 -11.69
C GLU A 145 -9.46 6.79 -10.15
N GLN A 146 -10.07 5.83 -9.44
CA GLN A 146 -10.04 5.79 -7.98
C GLN A 146 -8.85 4.96 -7.51
N PRO A 147 -8.03 5.47 -6.58
CA PRO A 147 -6.89 4.72 -6.10
C PRO A 147 -7.34 3.54 -5.22
N ALA A 148 -6.63 2.44 -5.36
CA ALA A 148 -6.87 1.23 -4.59
C ALA A 148 -6.22 1.34 -3.21
N GLN A 149 -7.01 1.06 -2.17
CA GLN A 149 -6.56 1.16 -0.78
C GLN A 149 -7.35 0.21 0.11
N ILE A 150 -6.70 -0.23 1.19
CA ILE A 150 -7.36 -0.95 2.27
C ILE A 150 -8.38 -0.01 2.93
N LEU A 151 -9.61 -0.48 3.07
CA LEU A 151 -10.74 0.34 3.53
C LEU A 151 -10.61 0.81 4.98
N HIS A 152 -9.95 0.01 5.84
CA HIS A 152 -9.76 0.36 7.24
C HIS A 152 -8.43 -0.14 7.82
N GLY A 153 -7.82 0.68 8.69
CA GLY A 153 -6.53 0.39 9.33
C GLY A 153 -6.49 -0.94 10.10
N SER A 154 -7.59 -1.33 10.76
CA SER A 154 -7.65 -2.62 11.46
C SER A 154 -7.46 -3.83 10.54
N TYR A 155 -7.86 -3.75 9.26
CA TYR A 155 -7.60 -4.84 8.31
C TYR A 155 -6.11 -4.90 7.95
N ARG A 156 -5.46 -3.75 7.80
CA ARG A 156 -4.01 -3.66 7.63
C ARG A 156 -3.27 -4.25 8.85
N ASP A 157 -3.68 -3.88 10.06
CA ASP A 157 -3.09 -4.42 11.30
C ASP A 157 -3.28 -5.93 11.42
N TYR A 158 -4.47 -6.40 11.04
CA TYR A 158 -4.77 -7.83 10.96
C TYR A 158 -3.82 -8.55 9.99
N LEU A 159 -3.68 -8.05 8.76
CA LEU A 159 -2.83 -8.67 7.72
C LEU A 159 -1.36 -8.80 8.15
N ILE A 160 -0.84 -7.81 8.87
CA ILE A 160 0.57 -7.78 9.27
C ILE A 160 0.81 -8.64 10.54
N GLY A 161 -0.08 -8.50 11.53
CA GLY A 161 0.17 -8.97 12.89
C GLY A 161 -0.57 -10.24 13.29
N ARG A 162 -1.74 -10.52 12.72
CA ARG A 162 -2.71 -11.48 13.28
C ARG A 162 -3.20 -12.54 12.28
N ALA A 163 -3.15 -12.25 10.99
CA ALA A 163 -3.46 -13.18 9.92
C ALA A 163 -2.52 -14.39 9.95
N ARG A 164 -3.04 -15.54 9.53
CA ARG A 164 -2.25 -16.77 9.36
C ARG A 164 -1.80 -16.89 7.90
N GLU A 165 -0.73 -17.63 7.66
CA GLU A 165 -0.38 -18.01 6.29
C GLU A 165 -1.52 -18.80 5.62
N PRO A 166 -1.79 -18.59 4.32
CA PRO A 166 -1.10 -17.70 3.37
C PRO A 166 -1.64 -16.26 3.30
N GLN A 167 -2.53 -15.85 4.22
CA GLN A 167 -3.19 -14.54 4.20
C GLN A 167 -2.29 -13.40 4.72
N ARG A 168 -1.29 -13.75 5.52
CA ARG A 168 -0.40 -12.82 6.20
C ARG A 168 0.49 -12.08 5.21
N ILE A 169 0.71 -10.79 5.48
CA ILE A 169 1.59 -9.93 4.69
C ILE A 169 2.83 -9.58 5.53
N VAL A 170 4.00 -9.68 4.91
CA VAL A 170 5.28 -9.28 5.51
C VAL A 170 5.75 -7.99 4.85
N PRO A 171 5.57 -6.82 5.50
CA PRO A 171 5.85 -5.52 4.89
C PRO A 171 7.25 -5.37 4.31
N GLU A 172 8.27 -5.91 4.98
CA GLU A 172 9.69 -5.80 4.55
C GLU A 172 9.90 -6.31 3.12
N VAL A 173 9.30 -7.44 2.75
CA VAL A 173 9.41 -8.04 1.41
C VAL A 173 8.82 -7.12 0.34
N HIS A 174 7.73 -6.44 0.66
CA HIS A 174 7.04 -5.55 -0.27
C HIS A 174 7.68 -4.16 -0.34
N HIS A 175 8.29 -3.69 0.75
CA HIS A 175 9.18 -2.53 0.71
C HIS A 175 10.40 -2.77 -0.17
N GLN A 176 11.01 -3.96 -0.10
CA GLN A 176 12.08 -4.36 -1.03
C GLN A 176 11.62 -4.33 -2.49
N LEU A 177 10.47 -4.92 -2.79
CA LEU A 177 9.89 -4.93 -4.13
C LEU A 177 9.64 -3.50 -4.65
N LEU A 178 8.97 -2.66 -3.85
CA LEU A 178 8.68 -1.27 -4.23
C LEU A 178 9.94 -0.43 -4.37
N ALA A 179 10.95 -0.62 -3.53
CA ALA A 179 12.20 0.12 -3.65
C ALA A 179 12.86 -0.12 -5.02
N LEU A 180 12.92 -1.39 -5.46
CA LEU A 180 13.50 -1.76 -6.75
C LEU A 180 12.72 -1.17 -7.91
N TYR A 181 11.40 -1.39 -7.97
CA TYR A 181 10.59 -0.86 -9.06
C TYR A 181 10.56 0.67 -9.06
N CYS A 182 10.46 1.31 -7.89
CA CYS A 182 10.49 2.76 -7.83
C CYS A 182 11.83 3.31 -8.34
N MET A 183 12.96 2.67 -8.06
CA MET A 183 14.24 3.10 -8.65
C MET A 183 14.29 2.91 -10.18
N GLU A 184 13.69 1.85 -10.71
CA GLU A 184 13.59 1.65 -12.16
C GLU A 184 12.70 2.70 -12.84
N PHE A 185 11.47 2.88 -12.34
CA PHE A 185 10.53 3.88 -12.86
C PHE A 185 11.05 5.30 -12.68
N ALA A 186 11.62 5.64 -11.53
CA ALA A 186 12.25 6.93 -11.32
C ALA A 186 13.45 7.11 -12.26
N GLY A 187 14.31 6.09 -12.42
CA GLY A 187 15.47 6.16 -13.30
C GLY A 187 15.11 6.38 -14.77
N ALA A 188 13.99 5.80 -15.22
CA ALA A 188 13.41 6.01 -16.54
C ALA A 188 12.85 7.43 -16.69
N ALA A 189 12.05 7.89 -15.71
CA ALA A 189 11.48 9.23 -15.71
C ALA A 189 12.57 10.31 -15.78
N LEU A 190 13.60 10.20 -14.92
CA LEU A 190 14.76 11.09 -14.86
C LEU A 190 15.62 11.08 -16.14
N GLY A 191 15.47 10.06 -17.00
CA GLY A 191 16.12 9.98 -18.30
C GLY A 191 15.37 10.70 -19.42
N LEU A 192 14.15 11.19 -19.17
CA LEU A 192 13.34 11.87 -20.17
C LEU A 192 13.85 13.31 -20.35
N SER A 193 14.20 13.66 -21.59
CA SER A 193 14.78 14.96 -21.97
C SER A 193 13.93 16.19 -21.58
N ARG A 194 12.63 15.99 -21.32
CA ARG A 194 11.68 17.05 -20.91
C ARG A 194 11.91 17.59 -19.49
N MET A 195 12.72 16.93 -18.69
CA MET A 195 13.01 17.36 -17.32
C MET A 195 14.03 18.50 -17.25
N ALA A 196 14.82 18.70 -18.30
CA ALA A 196 15.77 19.80 -18.44
C ALA A 196 15.10 21.17 -18.67
N GLU A 197 13.80 21.20 -18.96
CA GLU A 197 13.02 22.41 -19.25
C GLU A 197 12.17 22.88 -18.05
N CYS A 198 12.39 22.32 -16.85
CA CYS A 198 11.67 22.76 -15.66
C CYS A 198 12.15 24.16 -15.23
N GLU A 199 11.57 25.20 -15.83
CA GLU A 199 11.74 26.58 -15.41
C GLU A 199 11.27 26.76 -13.97
N TYR A 200 12.03 27.55 -13.21
CA TYR A 200 11.63 28.00 -11.88
C TYR A 200 10.31 28.75 -11.99
N SER A 201 9.25 28.26 -11.34
CA SER A 201 8.02 29.04 -11.20
C SER A 201 8.32 30.24 -10.28
N GLU A 202 8.35 31.45 -10.86
CA GLU A 202 8.62 32.71 -10.14
C GLU A 202 7.52 33.08 -9.13
N ASN A 203 6.39 32.34 -9.11
CA ASN A 203 5.20 32.64 -8.31
C ASN A 203 5.01 31.72 -7.09
N TRP A 204 6.08 31.11 -6.57
CA TRP A 204 5.98 30.18 -5.44
C TRP A 204 5.67 30.90 -4.11
N ASN A 205 4.57 30.50 -3.47
CA ASN A 205 4.21 30.90 -2.11
C ASN A 205 4.33 29.69 -1.16
N PRO A 206 5.32 29.68 -0.23
CA PRO A 206 5.57 28.54 0.66
C PRO A 206 4.44 28.26 1.67
N ASP A 207 3.56 29.22 1.95
CA ASP A 207 2.53 29.11 3.01
C ASP A 207 1.13 28.74 2.48
N GLY A 208 0.96 28.54 1.17
CA GLY A 208 -0.34 28.31 0.53
C GLY A 208 -0.36 27.28 -0.59
N ALA A 209 0.72 26.55 -0.80
CA ALA A 209 0.80 25.59 -1.90
C ALA A 209 -0.03 24.33 -1.58
N PRO A 210 -0.94 23.89 -2.47
CA PRO A 210 -1.51 22.55 -2.38
C PRO A 210 -0.37 21.51 -2.47
N PRO A 211 -0.59 20.28 -1.94
CA PRO A 211 0.37 19.20 -2.09
C PRO A 211 0.74 19.03 -3.56
N PRO A 212 1.97 18.62 -3.86
CA PRO A 212 2.47 18.61 -5.22
C PRO A 212 1.63 17.65 -6.07
N THR A 213 0.88 18.22 -7.00
CA THR A 213 0.10 17.50 -7.99
C THR A 213 1.06 16.81 -8.97
N VAL A 214 0.66 15.63 -9.45
CA VAL A 214 1.40 14.90 -10.50
C VAL A 214 1.68 15.89 -11.65
N PRO A 215 2.95 16.13 -12.02
CA PRO A 215 3.26 17.01 -13.14
C PRO A 215 2.59 16.49 -14.41
N GLU A 216 2.01 17.36 -15.23
CA GLU A 216 1.22 16.96 -16.43
C GLU A 216 1.97 16.04 -17.41
N PHE A 217 3.31 16.04 -17.37
CA PHE A 217 4.16 15.22 -18.22
C PHE A 217 4.56 13.87 -17.61
N LEU A 218 4.17 13.58 -16.37
CA LEU A 218 4.45 12.33 -15.69
C LEU A 218 3.16 11.55 -15.42
N GLU A 219 3.23 10.25 -15.60
CA GLU A 219 2.19 9.33 -15.15
C GLU A 219 2.27 9.13 -13.63
N GLU A 220 1.16 8.75 -13.00
CA GLU A 220 1.02 8.52 -11.56
C GLU A 220 2.18 7.68 -11.00
N ILE A 221 2.48 6.54 -11.63
CA ILE A 221 3.53 5.63 -11.15
C ILE A 221 4.93 6.24 -11.16
N HIS A 222 5.26 7.06 -12.17
CA HIS A 222 6.57 7.71 -12.25
C HIS A 222 6.70 8.78 -11.16
N TRP A 223 5.62 9.54 -10.93
CA TRP A 223 5.57 10.51 -9.85
C TRP A 223 5.70 9.84 -8.48
N TYR A 224 4.95 8.77 -8.24
CA TYR A 224 5.07 7.95 -7.04
C TYR A 224 6.51 7.46 -6.85
N ALA A 225 7.08 6.85 -7.89
CA ALA A 225 8.43 6.28 -7.87
C ALA A 225 9.50 7.33 -7.50
N VAL A 226 9.44 8.51 -8.10
CA VAL A 226 10.37 9.61 -7.82
C VAL A 226 10.22 10.11 -6.37
N ASN A 227 9.01 10.10 -5.80
CA ASN A 227 8.78 10.57 -4.44
C ASN A 227 9.06 9.52 -3.36
N PHE A 228 8.91 8.22 -3.62
CA PHE A 228 8.87 7.21 -2.56
C PHE A 228 9.93 6.11 -2.65
N TRP A 229 10.79 6.08 -3.69
CA TRP A 229 11.87 5.09 -3.77
C TRP A 229 12.75 5.06 -2.51
N MET A 230 13.08 6.23 -1.96
CA MET A 230 13.94 6.36 -0.78
C MET A 230 13.23 5.87 0.47
N VAL A 231 11.95 6.21 0.65
CA VAL A 231 11.15 5.75 1.79
C VAL A 231 11.13 4.22 1.83
N HIS A 232 10.81 3.58 0.70
CA HIS A 232 10.79 2.12 0.64
C HIS A 232 12.16 1.49 0.84
N LEU A 233 13.22 2.09 0.28
CA LEU A 233 14.57 1.60 0.48
C LEU A 233 14.97 1.63 1.96
N THR A 234 14.62 2.69 2.68
CA THR A 234 15.00 2.88 4.08
C THR A 234 14.28 1.96 5.06
N GLU A 235 13.18 1.32 4.64
CA GLU A 235 12.44 0.32 5.43
C GLU A 235 13.08 -1.09 5.35
N ILE A 236 14.09 -1.29 4.49
CA ILE A 236 14.73 -2.58 4.29
C ILE A 236 15.86 -2.74 5.31
N LEU A 237 15.80 -3.77 6.16
CA LEU A 237 16.85 -4.06 7.15
C LEU A 237 17.97 -4.92 6.55
N HIS A 238 17.60 -5.85 5.66
CA HIS A 238 18.51 -6.80 5.03
C HIS A 238 18.40 -6.72 3.51
N TRP A 239 19.37 -6.11 2.85
CA TRP A 239 19.47 -6.14 1.39
C TRP A 239 20.35 -7.29 0.90
N ASP A 240 19.94 -7.91 -0.20
CA ASP A 240 20.63 -9.05 -0.79
C ASP A 240 21.42 -8.64 -2.06
N ALA A 241 22.13 -9.62 -2.64
CA ALA A 241 22.91 -9.42 -3.85
C ALA A 241 22.06 -9.05 -5.08
N SER A 242 20.77 -9.41 -5.11
CA SER A 242 19.87 -9.10 -6.23
C SER A 242 19.58 -7.60 -6.31
N MET A 243 19.52 -6.92 -5.17
CA MET A 243 19.28 -5.47 -5.11
C MET A 243 20.50 -4.63 -5.44
N THR A 244 21.70 -5.18 -5.23
CA THR A 244 22.96 -4.41 -5.27
C THR A 244 23.14 -3.70 -6.61
N GLY A 245 22.79 -4.36 -7.72
CA GLY A 245 22.89 -3.79 -9.07
C GLY A 245 22.00 -2.55 -9.26
N THR A 246 20.71 -2.69 -8.98
CA THR A 246 19.71 -1.62 -9.16
C THR A 246 20.01 -0.42 -8.26
N VAL A 247 20.27 -0.68 -6.97
CA VAL A 247 20.58 0.37 -5.99
C VAL A 247 21.86 1.13 -6.37
N THR A 248 22.94 0.41 -6.68
CA THR A 248 24.22 1.04 -7.05
C THR A 248 24.07 1.87 -8.32
N ASN A 249 23.38 1.33 -9.34
CA ASN A 249 23.15 2.05 -10.59
C ASN A 249 22.34 3.33 -10.38
N PHE A 250 21.25 3.27 -9.62
CA PHE A 250 20.42 4.43 -9.35
C PHE A 250 21.20 5.51 -8.62
N LEU A 251 21.93 5.14 -7.58
CA LEU A 251 22.66 6.12 -6.76
C LEU A 251 23.84 6.74 -7.49
N THR A 252 24.53 5.96 -8.32
CA THR A 252 25.68 6.44 -9.09
C THR A 252 25.26 7.33 -10.25
N ASN A 253 24.20 6.94 -10.97
CA ASN A 253 23.89 7.54 -12.27
C ASN A 253 22.63 8.42 -12.26
N LYS A 254 21.73 8.24 -11.28
CA LYS A 254 20.41 8.91 -11.25
C LYS A 254 20.20 9.82 -10.05
N LEU A 255 20.95 9.66 -8.95
CA LEU A 255 20.73 10.45 -7.73
C LEU A 255 20.88 11.96 -7.95
N THR A 256 21.92 12.42 -8.67
CA THR A 256 22.08 13.86 -8.95
C THR A 256 20.90 14.43 -9.74
N HIS A 257 20.49 13.73 -10.82
CA HIS A 257 19.33 14.10 -11.61
C HIS A 257 18.04 14.11 -10.77
N TRP A 258 17.90 13.17 -9.84
CA TRP A 258 16.79 13.16 -8.89
C TRP A 258 16.79 14.39 -7.97
N ILE A 259 17.95 14.77 -7.42
CA ILE A 259 18.06 15.98 -6.57
C ILE A 259 17.66 17.22 -7.35
N GLU A 260 18.23 17.41 -8.54
CA GLU A 260 17.93 18.54 -9.43
C GLU A 260 16.43 18.61 -9.74
N PHE A 261 15.83 17.47 -10.07
CA PHE A 261 14.40 17.39 -10.32
C PHE A 261 13.56 17.77 -9.09
N MET A 262 13.82 17.16 -7.94
CA MET A 262 13.03 17.38 -6.73
C MET A 262 13.16 18.83 -6.23
N VAL A 263 14.33 19.45 -6.38
CA VAL A 263 14.53 20.87 -6.12
C VAL A 263 13.74 21.72 -7.11
N SER A 264 13.75 21.40 -8.41
CA SER A 264 12.96 22.12 -9.43
C SER A 264 11.45 22.07 -9.18
N LYS A 265 10.97 21.01 -8.52
CA LYS A 265 9.56 20.84 -8.14
C LYS A 265 9.24 21.34 -6.74
N LEU A 266 10.24 21.83 -6.01
CA LEU A 266 10.11 22.30 -4.63
C LEU A 266 9.56 21.21 -3.69
N THR A 267 9.82 19.95 -4.03
CA THR A 267 9.43 18.75 -3.27
C THR A 267 10.62 18.01 -2.69
N TYR A 268 11.78 18.67 -2.58
CA TYR A 268 13.01 18.06 -2.10
C TYR A 268 12.84 17.38 -0.74
N GLN A 269 13.28 16.12 -0.70
CA GLN A 269 13.29 15.30 0.51
C GLN A 269 14.73 15.15 1.00
N SER A 270 14.92 15.27 2.31
CA SER A 270 16.24 15.14 2.94
C SER A 270 16.88 13.78 2.65
N LEU A 271 18.18 13.77 2.31
CA LEU A 271 18.99 12.55 2.13
C LEU A 271 19.50 11.94 3.45
N ILE A 272 19.17 12.54 4.61
CA ILE A 272 19.61 12.02 5.92
C ILE A 272 19.14 10.58 6.18
N PRO A 273 17.88 10.18 5.91
CA PRO A 273 17.43 8.81 6.09
C PRO A 273 18.22 7.82 5.23
N LEU A 274 18.47 8.17 3.96
CA LEU A 274 19.29 7.37 3.06
C LEU A 274 20.72 7.20 3.60
N HIS A 275 21.35 8.29 4.04
CA HIS A 275 22.68 8.21 4.63
C HIS A 275 22.71 7.31 5.88
N LYS A 276 21.74 7.45 6.78
CA LYS A 276 21.64 6.56 7.96
C LYS A 276 21.46 5.10 7.56
N TRP A 277 20.57 4.82 6.61
CA TRP A 277 20.34 3.48 6.09
C TRP A 277 21.64 2.84 5.59
N THR A 278 22.49 3.59 4.89
CA THR A 278 23.76 3.07 4.35
C THR A 278 24.81 2.73 5.40
N GLN A 279 24.65 3.24 6.61
CA GLN A 279 25.53 2.95 7.74
C GLN A 279 25.12 1.67 8.46
N VAL A 280 23.83 1.33 8.45
CA VAL A 280 23.27 0.21 9.23
C VAL A 280 22.93 -1.01 8.37
N SER A 281 22.70 -0.81 7.08
CA SER A 281 22.33 -1.89 6.16
C SER A 281 23.52 -2.80 5.86
N VAL A 282 23.36 -4.09 6.16
CA VAL A 282 24.43 -5.08 6.04
C VAL A 282 24.63 -5.47 4.59
N ILE A 283 25.71 -4.99 3.98
CA ILE A 283 26.09 -5.33 2.60
C ILE A 283 26.61 -6.76 2.53
N PRO A 284 25.98 -7.66 1.73
CA PRO A 284 26.55 -8.96 1.42
C PRO A 284 27.73 -8.74 0.46
N SER A 285 28.83 -8.21 0.96
CA SER A 285 30.13 -8.28 0.32
C SER A 285 31.09 -8.99 1.26
N LYS A 286 32.07 -9.70 0.69
CA LYS A 286 33.10 -10.44 1.42
C LYS A 286 34.03 -9.55 2.28
N SER A 287 33.70 -8.27 2.48
CA SER A 287 34.39 -7.30 3.34
C SER A 287 33.47 -6.10 3.64
N PRO A 288 33.00 -5.91 4.89
CA PRO A 288 32.16 -4.77 5.28
C PRO A 288 32.76 -3.38 4.99
N ARG A 289 34.06 -3.28 4.76
CA ARG A 289 34.77 -2.00 4.56
C ARG A 289 34.74 -1.45 3.13
N SER A 290 34.63 -2.29 2.10
CA SER A 290 34.69 -1.79 0.71
C SER A 290 33.37 -1.18 0.25
N ALA A 291 32.24 -1.74 0.66
CA ALA A 291 30.94 -1.31 0.17
C ALA A 291 30.43 -0.02 0.84
N HIS A 292 30.73 0.19 2.14
CA HIS A 292 30.52 1.48 2.81
C HIS A 292 31.38 2.59 2.15
N GLN A 293 32.65 2.30 1.83
CA GLN A 293 33.52 3.27 1.14
C GLN A 293 33.07 3.59 -0.29
N SER A 294 32.54 2.62 -1.03
CA SER A 294 31.95 2.87 -2.34
C SER A 294 30.71 3.75 -2.23
N PHE A 295 29.81 3.49 -1.28
CA PHE A 295 28.59 4.26 -1.12
C PHE A 295 28.84 5.71 -0.66
N THR A 296 29.71 5.93 0.32
CA THR A 296 30.06 7.27 0.80
C THR A 296 30.76 8.12 -0.27
N ARG A 297 31.42 7.48 -1.25
CA ARG A 297 31.97 8.16 -2.44
C ARG A 297 30.92 8.48 -3.51
N LEU A 298 29.76 7.81 -3.48
CA LEU A 298 28.70 7.93 -4.48
C LEU A 298 27.62 8.97 -4.12
N LEU A 299 27.56 9.43 -2.86
CA LEU A 299 26.74 10.58 -2.50
C LEU A 299 27.32 11.84 -3.15
N PRO A 300 26.59 12.56 -4.02
CA PRO A 300 27.14 13.66 -4.82
C PRO A 300 27.66 14.87 -4.03
N LEU A 301 27.47 14.93 -2.72
CA LEU A 301 27.97 16.01 -1.89
C LEU A 301 28.43 15.46 -0.54
N ASP A 302 29.66 15.83 -0.17
CA ASP A 302 30.26 15.62 1.15
C ASP A 302 29.47 16.37 2.22
N LEU A 303 28.30 15.82 2.59
CA LEU A 303 27.44 16.31 3.68
C LEU A 303 28.10 16.15 5.07
N SER A 304 29.31 15.60 5.14
CA SER A 304 30.08 15.47 6.38
C SER A 304 30.73 16.79 6.84
N ARG A 305 30.65 17.86 6.03
CA ARG A 305 31.20 19.19 6.33
C ARG A 305 30.15 20.18 6.84
N HIS A 306 29.41 19.82 7.88
CA HIS A 306 28.85 20.82 8.78
C HIS A 306 29.44 20.58 10.17
N PRO A 307 30.38 21.42 10.64
CA PRO A 307 30.78 21.37 12.02
C PRO A 307 29.56 21.75 12.86
N VAL A 308 29.15 20.85 13.76
CA VAL A 308 28.34 21.21 14.92
C VAL A 308 29.15 22.26 15.66
N SER A 309 28.82 23.53 15.45
CA SER A 309 29.36 24.62 16.24
C SER A 309 28.90 24.39 17.68
N GLY A 310 29.81 23.90 18.51
CA GLY A 310 29.62 23.87 19.94
C GLY A 310 29.39 25.30 20.44
N SER A 311 28.24 25.54 21.06
CA SER A 311 28.07 26.69 21.94
C SER A 311 28.32 26.23 23.36
N HIS A 312 29.45 26.66 23.91
CA HIS A 312 29.65 26.76 25.34
C HIS A 312 28.50 27.56 25.99
N ARG A 313 27.85 26.96 26.98
CA ARG A 313 27.68 27.53 28.33
C ARG A 313 27.36 26.41 29.31
#